data_AF-A0A8H4EKB0-F1
#
_entry.id   AF-A0A8H4EKB0-F1
#
_cell.length_a   1.000
_cell.length_b   1.000
_cell.length_c   1.000
_cell.angle_alpha   90.00
_cell.angle_beta   90.00
_cell.angle_gamma   90.00
#
_symmetry.space_group_name_H-M   'P 1'
#
loop_
_entity.id
_entity.type
_entity.pdbx_description
1 polymer ?
#
loop_
_entity_poly.entity_id
_entity_poly.type
_entity_poly.pdbx_seq_one_letter_code
_entity_poly.pdbx_strand_id
1 'polypeptide(L)'
;MSEEDNINREIEEYWKRFDTYSDDISCYYRKVARENDFELVGWYRLKSGVLYNNISIHLTEIEKINSTDIPKFIIVAWDTEWESSRGPGHLPVGDEKEDYIYMLQFDIFFYNNPIPLKRYNITILPINVTKFFQKYSHGISCDVQYFSFIVLNDQKELLLKFTELYNVYNGDFEIGYNTGGYDWSNVLKKTVLLGIGDKFTEKMLGKNLN
;
A
#
# COMPACT_ATOMS: atom_id res chain seq x y z
N MET A 1 -35.65 25.77 26.34
CA MET A 1 -35.15 24.72 25.42
C MET A 1 -33.95 24.11 26.10
N SER A 2 -33.96 22.80 26.32
CA SER A 2 -32.84 22.14 27.00
C SER A 2 -31.61 22.12 26.08
N GLU A 3 -30.43 21.91 26.65
CA GLU A 3 -29.19 21.76 25.87
C GLU A 3 -29.27 20.57 24.90
N GLU A 4 -29.95 19.51 25.32
CA GLU A 4 -30.26 18.32 24.51
C GLU A 4 -31.18 18.63 23.32
N ASP A 5 -32.21 19.46 23.52
CA ASP A 5 -33.08 19.92 22.43
C ASP A 5 -32.31 20.75 21.40
N ASN A 6 -31.32 21.52 21.86
CA ASN A 6 -30.50 22.37 21.00
C ASN A 6 -29.52 21.54 20.16
N ILE A 7 -28.90 20.52 20.76
CA ILE A 7 -28.03 19.56 20.08
C ILE A 7 -28.82 18.76 19.04
N ASN A 8 -30.01 18.25 19.41
CA ASN A 8 -30.85 17.49 18.48
C ASN A 8 -31.28 18.34 17.28
N ARG A 9 -31.59 19.62 17.49
CA ARG A 9 -31.90 20.55 16.40
C ARG A 9 -30.68 20.82 15.52
N GLU A 10 -29.50 21.04 16.09
CA GLU A 10 -28.26 21.25 15.32
C GLU A 10 -27.90 20.00 14.50
N ILE A 11 -28.10 18.80 15.04
CA ILE A 11 -27.96 17.54 14.32
C ILE A 11 -28.95 17.52 13.16
N GLU A 12 -30.26 17.72 13.39
CA GLU A 12 -31.25 17.75 12.30
C GLU A 12 -30.94 18.78 11.21
N GLU A 13 -30.49 19.98 11.59
CA GLU A 13 -30.09 21.02 10.65
C GLU A 13 -28.83 20.62 9.86
N TYR A 14 -27.88 19.94 10.50
CA TYR A 14 -26.71 19.36 9.86
C TYR A 14 -27.10 18.29 8.83
N TRP A 15 -27.98 17.35 9.20
CA TRP A 15 -28.50 16.31 8.29
C TRP A 15 -29.28 16.90 7.11
N LYS A 16 -30.01 18.01 7.31
CA LYS A 16 -30.72 18.73 6.23
C LYS A 16 -29.79 19.55 5.32
N ARG A 17 -28.63 20.00 5.83
CA ARG A 17 -27.66 20.82 5.07
C ARG A 17 -26.72 20.01 4.20
N PHE A 18 -26.35 18.80 4.62
CA PHE A 18 -25.56 17.89 3.81
C PHE A 18 -26.47 17.01 2.95
N ASP A 19 -27.28 17.67 2.14
CA ASP A 19 -27.70 17.11 0.87
C ASP A 19 -26.45 17.08 -0.01
N THR A 20 -25.56 16.10 0.23
CA THR A 20 -24.39 15.91 -0.63
C THR A 20 -24.95 15.69 -2.02
N TYR A 21 -24.73 16.68 -2.88
CA TYR A 21 -25.24 16.72 -4.25
C TYR A 21 -24.99 15.34 -4.86
N SER A 22 -26.08 14.67 -5.21
CA SER A 22 -26.11 13.30 -5.72
C SER A 22 -25.38 13.13 -7.06
N ASP A 23 -24.85 14.23 -7.58
CA ASP A 23 -24.37 14.44 -8.93
C ASP A 23 -22.84 14.59 -8.96
N ASP A 24 -22.19 14.50 -7.79
CA ASP A 24 -20.74 14.39 -7.71
C ASP A 24 -20.28 13.00 -8.18
N ILE A 25 -20.00 12.91 -9.48
CA ILE A 25 -19.43 11.72 -10.14
C ILE A 25 -18.05 11.33 -9.60
N SER A 26 -17.34 12.21 -8.87
CA SER A 26 -16.03 11.88 -8.29
C SER A 26 -16.13 11.01 -7.03
N CYS A 27 -17.30 11.00 -6.38
CA CYS A 27 -17.52 10.34 -5.09
C CYS A 27 -18.75 9.41 -5.10
N TYR A 28 -19.07 8.81 -6.25
CA TYR A 28 -20.24 7.94 -6.44
C TYR A 28 -20.39 6.84 -5.36
N TYR A 29 -19.29 6.28 -4.88
CA TYR A 29 -19.31 5.26 -3.81
C TYR A 29 -19.94 5.77 -2.50
N ARG A 30 -19.80 7.07 -2.16
CA ARG A 30 -20.41 7.67 -0.97
C ARG A 30 -21.92 7.78 -1.10
N LYS A 31 -22.41 8.09 -2.30
CA LYS A 31 -23.85 8.12 -2.61
C LYS A 31 -24.46 6.74 -2.42
N VAL A 32 -23.86 5.73 -3.07
CA VAL A 32 -24.30 4.33 -2.93
C VAL A 32 -24.33 3.91 -1.46
N ALA A 33 -23.27 4.23 -0.71
CA ALA A 33 -23.20 3.91 0.71
C ALA A 33 -24.33 4.55 1.52
N ARG A 34 -24.55 5.87 1.36
CA ARG A 34 -25.62 6.61 2.04
C ARG A 34 -27.02 6.10 1.69
N GLU A 35 -27.31 5.93 0.40
CA GLU A 35 -28.65 5.54 -0.08
C GLU A 35 -29.04 4.11 0.32
N ASN A 36 -28.06 3.28 0.68
CA ASN A 36 -28.26 1.89 1.06
C ASN A 36 -27.88 1.62 2.53
N ASP A 37 -27.69 2.67 3.34
CA ASP A 37 -27.34 2.58 4.77
C ASP A 37 -26.08 1.74 5.06
N PHE A 38 -25.08 1.86 4.18
CA PHE A 38 -23.74 1.31 4.37
C PHE A 38 -22.79 2.35 4.96
N GLU A 39 -22.04 1.95 5.98
CA GLU A 39 -20.80 2.60 6.40
C GLU A 39 -19.68 2.25 5.42
N LEU A 40 -18.80 3.23 5.11
CA LEU A 40 -17.61 3.01 4.28
C LEU A 40 -16.60 2.05 4.92
N VAL A 41 -16.62 1.96 6.24
CA VAL A 41 -15.84 1.01 7.04
C VAL A 41 -16.78 0.38 8.05
N GLY A 42 -17.04 -0.91 7.91
CA GLY A 42 -17.98 -1.64 8.74
C GLY A 42 -17.94 -3.14 8.43
N TRP A 43 -18.63 -3.92 9.25
CA TRP A 43 -18.71 -5.37 9.08
C TRP A 43 -19.96 -5.76 8.31
N TYR A 44 -19.76 -6.56 7.26
CA TYR A 44 -20.81 -7.01 6.36
C TYR A 44 -20.70 -8.49 6.07
N ARG A 45 -21.84 -9.12 5.82
CA ARG A 45 -21.93 -10.53 5.45
C ARG A 45 -22.73 -10.66 4.16
N LEU A 46 -22.33 -11.59 3.30
CA LEU A 46 -23.16 -12.04 2.18
C LEU A 46 -24.21 -13.03 2.69
N LYS A 47 -25.48 -12.78 2.35
CA LYS A 47 -26.59 -13.69 2.70
C LYS A 47 -26.34 -15.06 2.05
N SER A 48 -26.56 -16.13 2.82
CA SER A 48 -26.29 -17.51 2.39
C SER A 48 -27.01 -17.87 1.09
N GLY A 49 -26.31 -18.46 0.13
CA GLY A 49 -26.88 -18.99 -1.13
C GLY A 49 -26.43 -18.30 -2.43
N VAL A 50 -25.57 -17.27 -2.37
CA VAL A 50 -25.21 -16.43 -3.54
C VAL A 50 -23.73 -16.53 -3.93
N LEU A 51 -23.14 -17.72 -3.88
CA LEU A 51 -21.86 -17.96 -4.57
C LEU A 51 -22.15 -18.75 -5.85
N TYR A 52 -22.87 -18.12 -6.77
CA TYR A 52 -22.84 -18.54 -8.17
C TYR A 52 -21.58 -17.97 -8.82
N ASN A 53 -21.01 -18.71 -9.78
CA ASN A 53 -19.72 -18.50 -10.42
C ASN A 53 -19.51 -17.15 -11.16
N ASN A 54 -20.33 -16.14 -10.90
CA ASN A 54 -20.24 -14.78 -11.42
C ASN A 54 -20.05 -13.80 -10.25
N ILE A 55 -18.97 -12.99 -10.33
CA ILE A 55 -18.54 -11.98 -9.34
C ILE A 55 -19.47 -10.74 -9.40
N SER A 56 -20.79 -10.94 -9.41
CA SER A 56 -21.77 -9.87 -9.36
C SER A 56 -22.59 -10.04 -8.08
N ILE A 57 -22.27 -9.24 -7.08
CA ILE A 57 -22.99 -9.17 -5.80
C ILE A 57 -23.92 -7.96 -5.88
N HIS A 58 -25.22 -8.17 -5.67
CA HIS A 58 -26.18 -7.08 -5.52
C HIS A 58 -26.21 -6.58 -4.08
N LEU A 59 -26.45 -5.28 -3.88
CA LEU A 59 -26.50 -4.66 -2.55
C LEU A 59 -27.54 -5.33 -1.63
N THR A 60 -28.65 -5.81 -2.20
CA THR A 60 -29.69 -6.56 -1.48
C THR A 60 -29.21 -7.86 -0.86
N GLU A 61 -28.08 -8.39 -1.32
CA GLU A 61 -27.47 -9.65 -0.89
C GLU A 61 -26.45 -9.45 0.23
N ILE A 62 -26.19 -8.19 0.60
CA ILE A 62 -25.30 -7.81 1.69
C ILE A 62 -26.16 -7.45 2.90
N GLU A 63 -25.72 -7.87 4.09
CA GLU A 63 -26.30 -7.42 5.36
C GLU A 63 -25.21 -6.91 6.30
N LYS A 64 -25.51 -5.81 6.98
CA LYS A 64 -24.68 -5.28 8.06
C LYS A 64 -24.73 -6.21 9.25
N ILE A 65 -23.57 -6.49 9.84
CA ILE A 65 -23.46 -7.28 11.05
C ILE A 65 -22.71 -6.48 12.11
N ASN A 66 -23.07 -6.69 13.38
CA ASN A 66 -22.29 -6.16 14.48
C ASN A 66 -21.16 -7.14 14.78
N SER A 67 -19.93 -6.75 14.46
CA SER A 67 -18.72 -7.48 14.85
C SER A 67 -17.66 -6.53 15.37
N THR A 68 -16.91 -7.00 16.37
CA THR A 68 -15.71 -6.36 16.89
C THR A 68 -14.45 -7.14 16.53
N ASP A 69 -14.57 -8.11 15.63
CA ASP A 69 -13.43 -8.84 15.13
C ASP A 69 -12.44 -7.86 14.51
N ILE A 70 -11.16 -8.23 14.48
CA ILE A 70 -10.12 -7.46 13.81
C ILE A 70 -9.72 -8.25 12.58
N PRO A 71 -9.88 -7.73 11.36
CA PRO A 71 -9.44 -8.43 10.17
C PRO A 71 -7.93 -8.65 10.23
N LYS A 72 -7.48 -9.76 9.64
CA LYS A 72 -6.05 -9.98 9.44
C LYS A 72 -5.59 -9.12 8.27
N PHE A 73 -5.24 -7.87 8.57
CA PHE A 73 -4.67 -6.97 7.59
C PHE A 73 -3.17 -7.23 7.41
N ILE A 74 -2.73 -7.16 6.16
CA ILE A 74 -1.33 -7.14 5.77
C ILE A 74 -0.92 -5.67 5.62
N ILE A 75 0.12 -5.28 6.34
CA ILE A 75 0.77 -3.99 6.17
C ILE A 75 2.07 -4.23 5.41
N VAL A 76 2.28 -3.45 4.35
CA VAL A 76 3.57 -3.38 3.66
C VAL A 76 4.24 -2.05 4.03
N ALA A 77 5.54 -2.12 4.33
CA ALA A 77 6.34 -0.94 4.61
C ALA A 77 7.61 -1.00 3.77
N TRP A 78 7.98 0.10 3.14
CA TRP A 78 9.13 0.11 2.25
C TRP A 78 9.80 1.46 2.16
N ASP A 79 11.08 1.42 1.84
CA ASP A 79 11.97 2.58 1.77
C ASP A 79 13.07 2.34 0.74
N THR A 80 13.58 3.43 0.15
CA THR A 80 14.54 3.34 -0.95
C THR A 80 15.84 4.07 -0.67
N GLU A 81 16.92 3.53 -1.23
CA GLU A 81 18.24 4.12 -1.12
C GLU A 81 18.80 4.44 -2.49
N TRP A 82 19.24 5.69 -2.61
CA TRP A 82 19.64 6.31 -3.86
C TRP A 82 21.03 6.92 -3.72
N GLU A 83 21.77 6.88 -4.81
CA GLU A 83 23.05 7.56 -4.94
C GLU A 83 23.03 8.46 -6.17
N SER A 84 23.75 9.59 -6.09
CA SER A 84 23.90 10.52 -7.20
C SER A 84 25.38 10.70 -7.53
N SER A 85 25.74 10.48 -8.79
CA SER A 85 27.07 10.81 -9.29
C SER A 85 27.23 12.28 -9.69
N ARG A 86 26.22 13.13 -9.47
CA ARG A 86 26.25 14.58 -9.82
C ARG A 86 27.08 15.42 -8.85
N GLY A 87 27.43 14.86 -7.69
CA GLY A 87 28.25 15.50 -6.67
C GLY A 87 27.44 16.05 -5.48
N PRO A 88 28.14 16.62 -4.48
CA PRO A 88 27.51 17.05 -3.22
C PRO A 88 26.42 18.12 -3.42
N GLY A 89 25.33 18.00 -2.66
CA GLY A 89 24.22 18.96 -2.68
C GLY A 89 23.12 18.64 -3.70
N HIS A 90 23.33 17.65 -4.57
CA HIS A 90 22.30 17.15 -5.47
C HIS A 90 21.50 16.02 -4.79
N LEU A 91 20.24 16.32 -4.44
CA LEU A 91 19.30 15.30 -3.99
C LEU A 91 19.00 14.35 -5.17
N PRO A 92 19.15 13.02 -5.00
CA PRO A 92 18.80 12.07 -6.06
C PRO A 92 17.34 12.17 -6.49
N VAL A 93 17.08 12.05 -7.79
CA VAL A 93 15.73 12.04 -8.37
C VAL A 93 15.60 10.98 -9.46
N GLY A 94 14.37 10.51 -9.66
CA GLY A 94 14.10 9.36 -10.53
C GLY A 94 14.33 9.61 -12.02
N ASP A 95 14.25 10.86 -12.47
CA ASP A 95 14.34 11.27 -13.88
C ASP A 95 15.75 11.65 -14.35
N GLU A 96 16.76 11.63 -13.45
CA GLU A 96 18.17 11.90 -13.78
C GLU A 96 18.95 10.60 -14.03
N LYS A 97 19.81 10.53 -15.05
CA LYS A 97 20.52 9.28 -15.42
C LYS A 97 21.64 8.94 -14.45
N GLU A 98 22.25 9.97 -13.89
CA GLU A 98 23.35 9.96 -12.92
C GLU A 98 22.89 9.57 -11.52
N ASP A 99 21.57 9.54 -11.29
CA ASP A 99 20.97 9.14 -10.04
C ASP A 99 20.45 7.71 -10.17
N TYR A 100 20.81 6.85 -9.23
CA TYR A 100 20.46 5.44 -9.30
C TYR A 100 19.97 4.90 -7.98
N ILE A 101 18.92 4.09 -8.06
CA ILE A 101 18.43 3.28 -6.96
C ILE A 101 19.31 2.04 -6.85
N TYR A 102 19.92 1.81 -5.70
CA TYR A 102 20.80 0.64 -5.50
C TYR A 102 20.27 -0.33 -4.46
N MET A 103 19.30 0.09 -3.64
CA MET A 103 18.71 -0.75 -2.61
C MET A 103 17.27 -0.30 -2.29
N LEU A 104 16.45 -1.26 -1.93
CA LEU A 104 15.09 -1.07 -1.45
C LEU A 104 14.85 -2.05 -0.30
N GLN A 105 14.32 -1.55 0.80
CA GLN A 105 13.86 -2.35 1.92
C GLN A 105 12.35 -2.57 1.80
N PHE A 106 11.88 -3.81 1.93
CA PHE A 106 10.47 -4.17 1.83
C PHE A 106 10.07 -5.12 2.95
N ASP A 107 9.25 -4.63 3.87
CA ASP A 107 8.81 -5.33 5.06
C ASP A 107 7.32 -5.63 5.01
N ILE A 108 6.94 -6.82 5.50
CA ILE A 108 5.56 -7.29 5.53
C ILE A 108 5.19 -7.62 6.97
N PHE A 109 4.08 -7.06 7.45
CA PHE A 109 3.56 -7.27 8.80
C PHE A 109 2.11 -7.74 8.76
N PHE A 110 1.70 -8.43 9.81
CA PHE A 110 0.29 -8.45 10.20
C PHE A 110 0.03 -7.23 11.06
N TYR A 111 -1.12 -6.56 10.89
CA TYR A 111 -1.46 -5.32 11.59
C TYR A 111 -1.25 -5.37 13.11
N ASN A 112 -1.52 -6.51 13.75
CA ASN A 112 -1.40 -6.71 15.19
C ASN A 112 -0.09 -7.40 15.61
N ASN A 113 0.91 -7.48 14.72
CA ASN A 113 2.19 -8.11 15.00
C ASN A 113 3.34 -7.11 14.79
N PRO A 114 4.08 -6.74 15.85
CA PRO A 114 5.21 -5.81 15.72
C PRO A 114 6.44 -6.44 15.03
N ILE A 115 6.47 -7.76 14.88
CA ILE A 115 7.56 -8.47 14.20
C ILE A 115 7.14 -8.69 12.74
N PRO A 116 7.98 -8.32 11.75
CA PRO A 116 7.65 -8.55 10.36
C PRO A 116 7.54 -10.05 10.08
N LEU A 117 6.50 -10.44 9.36
CA LEU A 117 6.35 -11.77 8.78
C LEU A 117 7.52 -12.11 7.86
N LYS A 118 7.94 -11.11 7.09
CA LYS A 118 9.06 -11.22 6.17
C LYS A 118 9.64 -9.84 5.92
N ARG A 119 10.96 -9.79 5.74
CA ARG A 119 11.73 -8.60 5.44
C ARG A 119 12.66 -8.90 4.27
N TYR A 120 12.59 -8.08 3.24
CA TYR A 120 13.45 -8.16 2.07
C TYR A 120 14.34 -6.93 2.00
N ASN A 121 15.63 -7.17 1.77
CA ASN A 121 16.53 -6.15 1.28
C ASN A 121 16.86 -6.50 -0.17
N ILE A 122 16.33 -5.72 -1.10
CA ILE A 122 16.50 -5.90 -2.54
C ILE A 122 17.60 -4.94 -2.97
N THR A 123 18.69 -5.44 -3.54
CA THR A 123 19.85 -4.60 -3.84
C THR A 123 20.59 -5.05 -5.09
N ILE A 124 21.33 -4.13 -5.70
CA ILE A 124 22.33 -4.43 -6.73
C ILE A 124 23.76 -4.50 -6.16
N LEU A 125 23.93 -4.21 -4.86
CA LEU A 125 25.23 -4.25 -4.22
C LEU A 125 25.59 -5.69 -3.80
N PRO A 126 26.87 -6.08 -3.95
CA PRO A 126 27.32 -7.37 -3.43
C PRO A 126 27.30 -7.35 -1.91
N ILE A 127 26.57 -8.30 -1.30
CA ILE A 127 26.45 -8.41 0.16
C ILE A 127 26.98 -9.77 0.64
N ASN A 128 27.88 -9.72 1.63
CA ASN A 128 28.26 -10.90 2.40
C ASN A 128 27.27 -11.06 3.57
N VAL A 129 26.24 -11.88 3.38
CA VAL A 129 25.14 -12.08 4.32
C VAL A 129 25.63 -12.51 5.71
N THR A 130 26.59 -13.44 5.76
CA THR A 130 27.16 -13.92 7.03
C THR A 130 27.83 -12.79 7.81
N LYS A 131 28.70 -12.02 7.16
CA LYS A 131 29.39 -10.87 7.79
C LYS A 131 28.41 -9.77 8.17
N PHE A 132 27.38 -9.53 7.37
CA PHE A 132 26.34 -8.56 7.67
C PHE A 132 25.66 -8.91 9.00
N PHE A 133 25.14 -10.12 9.15
CA PHE A 133 24.47 -10.51 10.39
C PHE A 133 25.42 -10.61 11.58
N GLN A 134 26.67 -11.04 11.37
CA GLN A 134 27.69 -11.01 12.44
C GLN A 134 27.91 -9.60 12.98
N LYS A 135 27.89 -8.58 12.12
CA LYS A 135 28.16 -7.20 12.51
C LYS A 135 26.92 -6.46 13.00
N TYR A 136 25.76 -6.70 12.39
CA TYR A 136 24.58 -5.85 12.54
C TYR A 136 23.36 -6.53 13.18
N SER A 137 23.41 -7.83 13.49
CA SER A 137 22.25 -8.56 14.07
C SER A 137 21.63 -7.89 15.28
N HIS A 138 22.43 -7.30 16.17
CA HIS A 138 21.95 -6.61 17.37
C HIS A 138 21.07 -5.37 17.09
N GLY A 139 21.16 -4.80 15.88
CA GLY A 139 20.38 -3.64 15.46
C GLY A 139 19.18 -3.98 14.56
N ILE A 140 18.94 -5.26 14.26
CA ILE A 140 17.85 -5.68 13.37
C ILE A 140 16.61 -5.98 14.20
N SER A 141 15.50 -5.33 13.86
CA SER A 141 14.21 -5.46 14.56
C SER A 141 13.44 -6.75 14.24
N CYS A 142 14.07 -7.74 13.63
CA CYS A 142 13.45 -9.02 13.27
C CYS A 142 14.46 -10.17 13.35
N ASP A 143 13.96 -11.40 13.48
CA ASP A 143 14.78 -12.59 13.41
C ASP A 143 15.44 -12.71 12.02
N VAL A 144 16.68 -13.18 11.98
CA VAL A 144 17.46 -13.43 10.77
C VAL A 144 16.76 -14.40 9.82
N GLN A 145 15.94 -15.34 10.33
CA GLN A 145 15.19 -16.26 9.49
C GLN A 145 14.09 -15.59 8.66
N TYR A 146 13.60 -14.42 9.09
CA TYR A 146 12.60 -13.63 8.38
C TYR A 146 13.22 -12.57 7.47
N PHE A 147 14.53 -12.33 7.57
CA PHE A 147 15.26 -11.39 6.73
C PHE A 147 15.83 -12.11 5.50
N SER A 148 15.66 -11.54 4.31
CA SER A 148 16.23 -12.08 3.08
C SER A 148 16.86 -11.00 2.22
N PHE A 149 18.11 -11.23 1.81
CA PHE A 149 18.78 -10.42 0.79
C PHE A 149 18.44 -10.97 -0.60
N ILE A 150 18.04 -10.09 -1.51
CA ILE A 150 17.87 -10.39 -2.92
C ILE A 150 18.86 -9.52 -3.69
N VAL A 151 19.96 -10.13 -4.12
CA VAL A 151 21.02 -9.45 -4.89
C VAL A 151 20.74 -9.61 -6.38
N LEU A 152 20.69 -8.51 -7.10
CA LEU A 152 20.28 -8.42 -8.51
C LEU A 152 21.36 -7.72 -9.34
N ASN A 153 21.26 -7.80 -10.66
CA ASN A 153 22.32 -7.32 -11.54
C ASN A 153 22.23 -5.82 -11.84
N ASP A 154 21.01 -5.28 -11.93
CA ASP A 154 20.78 -3.90 -12.32
C ASP A 154 19.49 -3.30 -11.72
N GLN A 155 19.31 -1.99 -11.94
CA GLN A 155 18.17 -1.22 -11.47
C GLN A 155 16.83 -1.75 -12.01
N LYS A 156 16.82 -2.29 -13.24
CA LYS A 156 15.60 -2.81 -13.85
C LYS A 156 15.15 -4.07 -13.13
N GLU A 157 16.06 -5.00 -12.89
CA GLU A 157 15.78 -6.20 -12.13
C GLU A 157 15.32 -5.86 -10.71
N LEU A 158 15.96 -4.88 -10.04
CA LEU A 158 15.57 -4.41 -8.71
C LEU A 158 14.12 -3.93 -8.66
N LEU A 159 13.75 -3.02 -9.55
CA LEU A 159 12.40 -2.45 -9.59
C LEU A 159 11.33 -3.48 -9.99
N LEU A 160 11.66 -4.39 -10.91
CA LEU A 160 10.75 -5.46 -11.32
C LEU A 160 10.60 -6.55 -10.24
N LYS A 161 11.62 -6.79 -9.41
CA LYS A 161 11.51 -7.69 -8.27
C LYS A 161 10.69 -7.06 -7.15
N PHE A 162 10.87 -5.77 -6.89
CA PHE A 162 10.05 -5.03 -5.94
C PHE A 162 8.56 -5.13 -6.30
N THR A 163 8.17 -4.86 -7.55
CA THR A 163 6.76 -4.94 -7.97
C THR A 163 6.18 -6.34 -7.94
N GLU A 164 6.99 -7.35 -8.23
CA GLU A 164 6.58 -8.75 -8.07
C GLU A 164 6.26 -9.07 -6.61
N LEU A 165 7.11 -8.66 -5.66
CA LEU A 165 6.86 -8.86 -4.23
C LEU A 165 5.66 -8.02 -3.75
N TYR A 166 5.56 -6.77 -4.18
CA TYR A 166 4.45 -5.88 -3.85
C TYR A 166 3.10 -6.51 -4.22
N ASN A 167 2.99 -7.05 -5.43
CA ASN A 167 1.80 -7.76 -5.90
C ASN A 167 1.56 -9.09 -5.16
N VAL A 168 2.61 -9.89 -4.94
CA VAL A 168 2.47 -11.18 -4.22
C VAL A 168 1.90 -10.97 -2.81
N TYR A 169 2.35 -9.94 -2.11
CA TYR A 169 1.87 -9.65 -0.76
C TYR A 169 0.58 -8.83 -0.74
N ASN A 170 0.32 -8.01 -1.77
CA ASN A 170 -0.89 -7.21 -1.96
C ASN A 170 -1.40 -6.60 -0.65
N GLY A 171 -0.56 -5.77 -0.03
CA GLY A 171 -0.85 -5.20 1.29
C GLY A 171 -2.16 -4.41 1.30
N ASP A 172 -2.95 -4.58 2.36
CA ASP A 172 -4.17 -3.80 2.58
C ASP A 172 -3.83 -2.35 2.91
N PHE A 173 -2.69 -2.14 3.57
CA PHE A 173 -2.14 -0.83 3.90
C PHE A 173 -0.68 -0.75 3.51
N GLU A 174 -0.32 0.39 2.94
CA GLU A 174 1.05 0.78 2.74
C GLU A 174 1.41 1.88 3.76
N ILE A 175 2.56 1.74 4.41
CA ILE A 175 3.13 2.75 5.29
C ILE A 175 4.59 3.02 4.93
N GLY A 176 5.06 4.21 5.25
CA GLY A 176 6.46 4.57 5.10
C GLY A 176 6.68 6.06 5.39
N TYR A 177 7.94 6.47 5.41
CA TYR A 177 8.30 7.86 5.69
C TYR A 177 8.56 8.59 4.38
N ASN A 178 7.74 9.59 4.06
CA ASN A 178 7.83 10.35 2.82
C ASN A 178 7.63 9.53 1.51
N THR A 179 7.03 8.35 1.60
CA THR A 179 6.82 7.44 0.47
C THR A 179 6.04 8.07 -0.67
N GLY A 180 4.97 8.81 -0.37
CA GLY A 180 4.19 9.54 -1.38
C GLY A 180 4.88 10.80 -1.92
N GLY A 181 5.76 11.42 -1.13
CA GLY A 181 6.43 12.69 -1.50
C GLY A 181 7.75 12.50 -2.24
N TYR A 182 8.43 11.37 -2.00
CA TYR A 182 9.75 11.09 -2.56
C TYR A 182 9.81 9.71 -3.23
N ASP A 183 9.62 8.62 -2.49
CA ASP A 183 9.92 7.27 -2.99
C ASP A 183 9.09 6.87 -4.21
N TRP A 184 7.76 6.94 -4.12
CA TRP A 184 6.89 6.59 -5.25
C TRP A 184 7.17 7.44 -6.47
N SER A 185 7.27 8.76 -6.28
CA SER A 185 7.53 9.71 -7.37
C SER A 185 8.83 9.37 -8.10
N ASN A 186 9.92 9.14 -7.35
CA ASN A 186 11.21 8.82 -7.93
C ASN A 186 11.27 7.42 -8.53
N VAL A 187 10.66 6.41 -7.90
CA VAL A 187 10.55 5.06 -8.47
C VAL A 187 9.83 5.10 -9.82
N LEU A 188 8.66 5.74 -9.90
CA LEU A 188 7.87 5.83 -11.13
C LEU A 188 8.61 6.60 -12.23
N LYS A 189 9.27 7.71 -11.90
CA LYS A 189 10.12 8.42 -12.87
C LYS A 189 11.27 7.54 -13.36
N LYS A 190 11.90 6.78 -12.47
CA LYS A 190 13.01 5.90 -12.82
C LYS A 190 12.57 4.75 -13.72
N THR A 191 11.39 4.16 -13.50
CA THR A 191 10.87 3.09 -14.37
C THR A 191 10.63 3.60 -15.79
N VAL A 192 10.12 4.83 -15.94
CA VAL A 192 9.98 5.51 -17.24
C VAL A 192 11.36 5.73 -17.89
N LEU A 193 12.30 6.31 -17.15
CA LEU A 193 13.66 6.56 -17.65
C LEU A 193 14.38 5.29 -18.12
N LEU A 194 14.17 4.17 -17.41
CA LEU A 194 14.76 2.86 -17.73
C LEU A 194 14.01 2.09 -18.82
N GLY A 195 12.88 2.62 -19.32
CA GLY A 195 12.05 1.99 -20.34
C GLY A 195 11.35 0.71 -19.85
N ILE A 196 10.96 0.66 -18.58
CA ILE A 196 10.28 -0.49 -17.95
C ILE A 196 8.93 -0.12 -17.31
N GLY A 197 8.41 1.09 -17.56
CA GLY A 197 7.16 1.59 -16.97
C GLY A 197 5.99 0.64 -17.12
N ASP A 198 5.67 0.22 -18.36
CA ASP A 198 4.55 -0.68 -18.63
C ASP A 198 4.72 -2.01 -17.89
N LYS A 199 5.89 -2.65 -18.03
CA LYS A 199 6.19 -3.93 -17.37
C LYS A 199 6.15 -3.85 -15.85
N PHE A 200 6.55 -2.71 -15.28
CA PHE A 200 6.47 -2.44 -13.84
C PHE A 200 5.00 -2.40 -13.40
N THR A 201 4.16 -1.66 -14.11
CA THR A 201 2.71 -1.58 -13.83
C THR A 201 2.03 -2.93 -14.00
N GLU A 202 2.35 -3.69 -15.05
CA GLU A 202 1.80 -5.03 -15.29
C GLU A 202 2.08 -5.97 -14.12
N LYS A 203 3.33 -6.02 -13.66
CA LYS A 203 3.75 -6.84 -12.53
C LYS A 203 3.08 -6.42 -11.24
N MET A 204 2.96 -5.12 -11.01
CA MET A 204 2.32 -4.56 -9.82
C MET A 204 0.83 -4.89 -9.75
N LEU A 205 0.13 -4.84 -10.88
CA LEU A 205 -1.31 -5.13 -10.96
C LEU A 205 -1.64 -6.62 -11.13
N GLY A 206 -0.62 -7.45 -11.42
CA GLY A 206 -0.81 -8.86 -11.77
C GLY A 206 -1.60 -9.07 -13.06
N LYS A 207 -1.55 -8.11 -13.98
CA LYS A 207 -2.35 -8.07 -15.22
C LYS A 207 -1.51 -7.54 -16.38
N ASN A 208 -1.72 -8.04 -17.59
CA ASN A 208 -1.11 -7.48 -18.78
C ASN A 208 -1.83 -6.19 -19.19
N LEU A 209 -1.09 -5.17 -19.61
CA LEU A 209 -1.64 -3.95 -20.17
C LEU A 209 -1.79 -4.19 -21.68
N ASN A 210 -3.02 -4.46 -22.12
CA ASN A 210 -3.34 -4.66 -23.53
C ASN A 210 -3.30 -3.34 -24.32
#